data_AF-A0A7K1Z899-F1
#
_entry.id   AF-A0A7K1Z899-F1
#
_cell.length_a   1.000
_cell.length_b   1.000
_cell.length_c   1.000
_cell.angle_alpha   90.00
_cell.angle_beta   90.00
_cell.angle_gamma   90.00
#
_symmetry.space_group_name_H-M   'P 1'
#
loop_
_entity.id
_entity.type
_entity.pdbx_description
1 polymer ?
#
loop_
_entity_poly.entity_id
_entity_poly.type
_entity_poly.pdbx_seq_one_letter_code
_entity_poly.pdbx_strand_id
1 'polypeptide(L)'
;MSWPLMIVLAAGSYGLKVLGVTTLGSVVERRLGPLVSLLPAVLFSALIVVMTFETAGELVLDARVVGVGVGALAVWRKAPLLVVVLAAMSVTSALRFLT
;
A
#
# COMPACT_ATOMS: atom_id res chain seq x y z
N MET A 1 18.57 -5.98 15.71
CA MET A 1 18.47 -6.11 14.24
C MET A 1 19.75 -6.77 13.75
N SER A 2 19.72 -8.06 13.41
CA SER A 2 20.92 -8.77 12.92
C SER A 2 20.97 -8.69 11.39
N TRP A 3 22.00 -8.01 10.87
CA TRP A 3 22.37 -8.01 9.45
C TRP A 3 22.23 -9.37 8.73
N PRO A 4 22.66 -10.51 9.33
CA PRO A 4 22.48 -11.80 8.68
C PRO A 4 21.01 -12.17 8.42
N LEU A 5 20.08 -11.78 9.31
CA LEU A 5 18.65 -12.07 9.12
C LEU A 5 18.08 -11.29 7.93
N MET A 6 18.47 -10.03 7.76
CA MET A 6 18.07 -9.21 6.61
C MET A 6 18.59 -9.81 5.29
N ILE A 7 19.84 -10.24 5.27
CA ILE A 7 20.45 -10.88 4.08
C ILE A 7 19.69 -12.16 3.73
N VAL A 8 19.37 -12.99 4.73
CA VAL A 8 18.60 -14.23 4.53
C VAL A 8 17.19 -13.93 3.99
N LEU A 9 16.48 -12.94 4.55
CA LEU A 9 15.14 -12.56 4.09
C LEU A 9 15.15 -11.99 2.66
N ALA A 10 16.14 -11.15 2.34
CA ALA A 10 16.31 -10.59 1.01
C ALA A 10 16.63 -11.68 -0.02
N ALA A 11 17.59 -12.56 0.29
CA ALA A 11 17.96 -13.69 -0.56
C ALA A 11 16.78 -14.67 -0.74
N GLY A 12 16.06 -14.98 0.34
CA GLY A 12 14.88 -15.84 0.30
C GLY A 12 13.74 -15.28 -0.55
N SER A 13 13.42 -13.99 -0.39
CA SER A 13 12.40 -13.31 -1.20
C SER A 13 12.77 -13.28 -2.68
N TYR A 14 14.06 -13.00 -2.97
CA TYR A 14 14.55 -13.02 -4.35
C TYR A 14 14.52 -14.43 -4.95
N GLY A 15 14.95 -15.43 -4.18
CA GLY A 15 14.89 -16.84 -4.58
C GLY A 15 13.47 -17.28 -4.93
N LEU A 16 12.49 -16.96 -4.08
CA LEU A 16 11.08 -17.23 -4.34
C LEU A 16 10.59 -16.56 -5.62
N LYS A 17 10.97 -15.29 -5.85
CA LYS A 17 10.62 -14.55 -7.07
C LYS A 17 11.20 -15.21 -8.33
N VAL A 18 12.48 -15.58 -8.29
CA VAL A 18 13.15 -16.26 -9.42
C VAL A 18 12.51 -17.60 -9.70
N LEU A 19 12.30 -18.43 -8.66
CA LEU A 19 11.68 -19.75 -8.79
C LEU A 19 10.26 -19.65 -9.38
N GLY A 20 9.45 -18.69 -8.92
CA GLY A 20 8.10 -18.48 -9.45
C GLY A 20 8.09 -18.12 -10.93
N VAL A 21 8.99 -17.24 -11.37
CA VAL A 21 9.09 -16.82 -12.77
C VAL A 21 9.61 -17.95 -13.66
N THR A 22 10.63 -18.69 -13.22
CA THR A 22 11.27 -19.74 -14.03
C THR A 22 10.44 -21.02 -14.15
N THR A 23 9.69 -21.40 -13.11
CA THR A 23 8.91 -22.65 -13.11
C THR A 23 7.48 -22.47 -13.57
N LEU A 24 6.82 -21.36 -13.19
CA LEU A 24 5.38 -21.17 -13.35
C LEU A 24 5.00 -20.04 -14.31
N GLY A 25 5.97 -19.29 -14.85
CA GLY A 25 5.72 -18.10 -15.66
C GLY A 25 4.71 -18.31 -16.79
N SER A 26 4.88 -19.36 -17.61
CA SER A 26 4.02 -19.61 -18.77
C SER A 26 2.58 -20.04 -18.40
N VAL A 27 2.40 -20.75 -17.28
CA VAL A 27 1.09 -21.23 -16.83
C VAL A 27 0.31 -20.11 -16.13
N VAL A 28 1.02 -19.31 -15.30
CA VAL A 28 0.46 -18.18 -14.57
C VAL A 28 0.06 -17.06 -15.52
N GLU A 29 0.90 -16.72 -16.51
CA GLU A 29 0.59 -15.72 -17.53
C GLU A 29 -0.72 -16.06 -18.26
N ARG A 30 -0.89 -17.31 -18.67
CA ARG A 30 -2.03 -17.75 -19.49
C ARG A 30 -3.36 -17.81 -18.73
N ARG A 31 -3.33 -18.13 -17.43
CA ARG A 31 -4.56 -18.30 -16.62
C ARG A 31 -4.83 -17.13 -15.66
N LEU A 32 -3.78 -16.50 -15.15
CA LEU A 32 -3.85 -15.52 -14.07
C LEU A 32 -3.28 -14.15 -14.46
N GLY A 33 -2.81 -13.96 -15.70
CA GLY A 33 -2.27 -12.68 -16.18
C GLY A 33 -3.13 -11.46 -15.82
N PRO A 34 -4.46 -11.48 -16.06
CA PRO A 34 -5.36 -10.38 -15.68
C PRO A 34 -5.49 -10.14 -14.17
N LEU A 35 -5.28 -11.17 -13.33
CA LEU A 35 -5.28 -11.02 -11.86
C LEU A 35 -3.94 -10.49 -11.37
N VAL A 36 -2.83 -10.94 -11.96
CA VAL A 36 -1.49 -10.48 -11.63
C VAL A 36 -1.30 -8.99 -11.92
N SER A 37 -1.92 -8.47 -12.99
CA SER A 37 -1.90 -7.03 -13.29
C SER A 37 -2.64 -6.18 -12.25
N LEU A 38 -3.55 -6.77 -11.48
CA LEU A 38 -4.27 -6.11 -10.39
C LEU A 38 -3.50 -6.17 -9.05
N LEU A 39 -2.50 -7.04 -8.91
CA LEU A 39 -1.74 -7.19 -7.66
C LEU A 39 -1.19 -5.86 -7.14
N PRO A 40 -0.53 -5.00 -7.94
CA PRO A 40 -0.05 -3.72 -7.43
C PRO A 40 -1.18 -2.89 -6.82
N ALA A 41 -2.30 -2.74 -7.54
CA ALA A 41 -3.44 -1.95 -7.07
C ALA A 41 -4.03 -2.54 -5.77
N VAL A 42 -4.18 -3.87 -5.70
CA VAL A 42 -4.71 -4.56 -4.52
C VAL A 42 -3.76 -4.43 -3.32
N LEU A 43 -2.46 -4.65 -3.53
CA LEU A 43 -1.45 -4.57 -2.48
C LEU A 43 -1.31 -3.14 -1.94
N PHE A 44 -1.28 -2.13 -2.81
CA PHE A 44 -1.27 -0.73 -2.36
C PHE A 44 -2.58 -0.36 -1.64
N SER A 45 -3.73 -0.81 -2.14
CA SER A 45 -5.01 -0.57 -1.46
C SER A 45 -5.03 -1.21 -0.07
N ALA A 46 -4.58 -2.46 0.06
CA ALA A 46 -4.48 -3.15 1.33
C ALA A 46 -3.50 -2.43 2.28
N LEU A 47 -2.35 -2.00 1.77
CA LEU A 47 -1.36 -1.24 2.53
C LEU A 47 -1.95 0.07 3.05
N ILE A 48 -2.68 0.82 2.21
CA ILE A 48 -3.34 2.05 2.64
C ILE A 48 -4.33 1.76 3.76
N VAL A 49 -5.16 0.72 3.64
CA VAL A 49 -6.12 0.33 4.69
C VAL A 49 -5.39 0.00 5.99
N VAL A 50 -4.36 -0.85 5.96
CA VAL A 50 -3.58 -1.21 7.16
C VAL A 50 -2.93 0.04 7.76
N MET A 51 -2.24 0.86 6.97
CA MET A 51 -1.57 2.08 7.47
C MET A 51 -2.54 3.16 7.99
N THR A 52 -3.83 3.06 7.66
CA THR A 52 -4.86 4.03 8.07
C THR A 52 -5.59 3.60 9.33
N PHE A 53 -5.92 2.31 9.45
CA PHE A 53 -6.75 1.78 10.55
C PHE A 53 -5.96 1.02 11.61
N GLU A 54 -4.75 0.55 11.31
CA GLU A 54 -3.90 -0.15 12.27
C GLU A 54 -2.84 0.79 12.83
N THR A 55 -2.66 0.73 14.15
CA THR A 55 -1.54 1.38 14.84
C THR A 55 -1.10 0.49 15.99
N ALA A 56 0.13 -0.01 15.92
CA ALA A 56 0.76 -0.84 16.97
C ALA A 56 -0.05 -2.10 17.36
N GLY A 57 -0.80 -2.67 16.42
CA GLY A 57 -1.64 -3.86 16.62
C GLY A 57 -3.07 -3.57 17.07
N GLU A 58 -3.43 -2.29 17.27
CA GLU A 58 -4.79 -1.89 17.63
C GLU A 58 -5.52 -1.25 16.44
N LEU A 59 -6.83 -1.50 16.37
CA LEU A 59 -7.70 -0.89 15.36
C LEU A 59 -8.12 0.50 15.86
N VAL A 60 -7.56 1.56 15.26
CA VAL A 60 -7.79 2.94 15.67
C VAL A 60 -8.43 3.74 14.54
N LEU A 61 -9.52 4.43 14.86
CA LEU A 61 -10.15 5.40 13.97
C LEU A 61 -9.56 6.79 14.24
N ASP A 62 -8.45 7.09 13.57
CA ASP A 62 -7.67 8.32 13.74
C ASP A 62 -8.03 9.37 12.64
N ALA A 63 -7.53 10.59 12.79
CA ALA A 63 -7.58 11.68 11.81
C ALA A 63 -7.11 11.26 10.40
N ARG A 64 -6.28 10.22 10.31
CA ARG A 64 -5.81 9.62 9.05
C ARG A 64 -6.96 9.17 8.16
N VAL A 65 -8.03 8.61 8.73
CA VAL A 65 -9.20 8.12 7.96
C VAL A 65 -9.83 9.26 7.17
N VAL A 66 -10.01 10.41 7.81
CA VAL A 66 -10.60 11.59 7.18
C VAL A 66 -9.66 12.16 6.11
N GLY A 67 -8.37 12.25 6.40
CA GLY A 67 -7.35 12.68 5.43
C GLY A 67 -7.30 11.81 4.18
N VAL A 68 -7.32 10.49 4.34
CA VAL A 68 -7.36 9.52 3.23
C VAL A 68 -8.66 9.64 2.44
N GLY A 69 -9.80 9.84 3.11
CA GLY A 69 -11.10 10.09 2.46
C GLY A 69 -11.08 11.34 1.58
N VAL A 70 -10.47 12.44 2.06
CA VAL A 70 -10.31 13.68 1.28
C VAL A 70 -9.38 13.46 0.08
N GLY A 71 -8.28 12.73 0.27
CA GLY A 71 -7.39 12.33 -0.82
C GLY A 71 -8.13 11.54 -1.90
N ALA A 72 -8.92 10.54 -1.50
CA ALA A 72 -9.74 9.74 -2.42
C ALA A 72 -10.74 10.60 -3.20
N LEU A 73 -11.41 11.55 -2.54
CA LEU A 73 -12.32 12.49 -3.18
C LEU A 73 -11.61 13.39 -4.20
N ALA A 74 -10.43 13.91 -3.86
CA ALA A 74 -9.63 14.75 -4.74
C ALA A 74 -9.16 13.98 -5.99
N VAL A 75 -8.74 12.72 -5.84
CA VAL A 75 -8.40 11.84 -6.96
C VAL A 75 -9.62 11.57 -7.85
N TRP A 76 -10.79 11.33 -7.25
CA TRP A 76 -12.03 11.12 -8.01
C TRP A 76 -12.40 12.35 -8.87
N ARG A 77 -12.10 13.56 -8.37
CA ARG A 77 -12.24 14.82 -9.12
C ARG A 77 -11.13 15.07 -10.14
N LYS A 78 -10.20 14.13 -10.34
CA LYS A 78 -9.04 14.24 -11.24
C LYS A 78 -8.14 15.45 -10.92
N ALA A 79 -8.03 15.80 -9.63
CA ALA A 79 -7.13 16.87 -9.20
C ALA A 79 -5.65 16.47 -9.42
N PRO A 80 -4.74 17.45 -9.62
CA PRO A 80 -3.31 17.16 -9.74
C PRO A 80 -2.76 16.58 -8.44
N LEU A 81 -1.77 15.68 -8.54
CA LEU A 81 -1.23 14.92 -7.40
C LEU A 81 -0.83 15.82 -6.22
N LEU A 82 -0.20 16.97 -6.51
CA LEU A 82 0.20 17.92 -5.48
C LEU A 82 -1.00 18.43 -4.66
N VAL A 83 -2.12 18.73 -5.32
CA VAL A 83 -3.35 19.20 -4.64
C VAL A 83 -3.96 18.09 -3.79
N VAL A 84 -3.97 16.85 -4.29
CA VAL A 84 -4.44 15.68 -3.53
C VAL A 84 -3.63 15.51 -2.25
N VAL A 85 -2.30 15.52 -2.36
CA VAL A 85 -1.40 15.34 -1.21
C VAL A 85 -1.55 16.48 -0.21
N LEU A 86 -1.51 17.73 -0.67
CA LEU A 86 -1.64 18.89 0.22
C LEU A 86 -2.99 18.88 0.94
N ALA A 87 -4.10 18.63 0.24
CA ALA A 87 -5.43 18.57 0.87
C ALA A 87 -5.51 17.47 1.93
N ALA A 88 -5.05 16.25 1.63
CA ALA A 88 -5.05 15.14 2.58
C ALA A 88 -4.19 15.42 3.82
N MET A 89 -2.97 15.98 3.62
CA MET A 89 -2.06 16.33 4.72
C MET A 89 -2.61 17.46 5.57
N SER A 90 -3.16 18.52 4.96
CA SER A 90 -3.75 19.65 5.67
C SER A 90 -4.93 19.21 6.53
N VAL A 91 -5.82 18.36 6.00
CA VAL A 91 -6.96 17.83 6.76
C VAL A 91 -6.50 16.97 7.92
N THR A 92 -5.59 16.02 7.68
CA THR A 92 -5.04 15.16 8.74
C THR A 92 -4.39 15.99 9.85
N SER A 93 -3.58 16.97 9.48
CA SER A 93 -2.88 17.85 10.43
C SER A 93 -3.84 18.73 11.23
N ALA A 94 -4.87 19.29 10.58
CA ALA A 94 -5.85 20.15 11.25
C ALA A 94 -6.71 19.36 12.25
N LEU A 95 -7.15 18.16 11.89
CA LEU A 95 -7.89 17.27 12.80
C LEU A 95 -7.02 16.85 13.98
N ARG A 96 -5.78 16.45 13.73
CA ARG A 96 -4.83 16.09 14.79
C ARG A 96 -4.48 17.26 15.71
N PHE A 97 -4.50 18.49 15.21
CA PHE A 97 -4.28 19.66 16.06
C PHE A 97 -5.46 19.92 17.01
N LEU A 98 -6.68 19.50 16.63
CA LEU A 98 -7.90 19.73 17.39
C LEU A 98 -8.18 18.63 18.43
N THR A 99 -7.66 17.41 18.21
CA THR A 99 -7.84 16.23 19.07
C THR A 99 -6.61 15.96 19.93
#